data_AF-A0A2D6XRG3-F1
#
_entry.id   AF-A0A2D6XRG3-F1
#
_cell.length_a   1.000
_cell.length_b   1.000
_cell.length_c   1.000
_cell.angle_alpha   90.00
_cell.angle_beta   90.00
_cell.angle_gamma   90.00
#
_symmetry.space_group_name_H-M   'P 1'
#
loop_
_entity.id
_entity.type
_entity.pdbx_description
1 polymer ?
#
loop_
_entity_poly.entity_id
_entity_poly.type
_entity_poly.pdbx_seq_one_letter_code
_entity_poly.pdbx_strand_id
1 'polypeptide(L)'
;MKKNRISKNWLIKKHKDQFFKQSKIQGYRSRSAFKLMEMDQKFKFLYKNTNLLDLGSVPGGWSQVAAKKITKGKILAVDVKPMKKIENVDFLKGDLFDNEILEKIYTYFGKKIDVVVSDMAANTSGNKSLDSY
;
A
#
# COMPACT_ATOMS: atom_id res chain seq x y z
N MET A 1 13.80 -17.47 -22.33
CA MET A 1 12.89 -16.85 -21.33
C MET A 1 11.46 -16.88 -21.85
N LYS A 2 10.56 -17.71 -21.29
CA LYS A 2 9.14 -17.73 -21.69
C LYS A 2 8.48 -16.42 -21.20
N LYS A 3 8.06 -15.56 -22.13
CA LYS A 3 7.20 -14.40 -21.80
C LYS A 3 5.92 -14.95 -21.14
N ASN A 4 5.66 -14.59 -19.89
CA ASN A 4 4.36 -14.85 -19.25
C ASN A 4 3.28 -14.17 -20.10
N ARG A 5 2.58 -14.96 -20.93
CA ARG A 5 1.42 -14.50 -21.70
C ARG A 5 0.30 -14.23 -20.70
N ILE A 6 0.21 -12.98 -20.26
CA ILE A 6 -0.96 -12.50 -19.53
C ILE A 6 -2.18 -12.81 -20.42
N SER A 7 -3.14 -13.57 -19.88
CA SER A 7 -4.33 -13.97 -20.62
C SER A 7 -5.07 -12.72 -21.12
N LYS A 8 -5.42 -12.68 -22.41
CA LYS A 8 -6.21 -11.60 -23.01
C LYS A 8 -7.49 -11.34 -22.21
N ASN A 9 -8.11 -12.40 -21.66
CA ASN A 9 -9.30 -12.31 -20.84
C ASN A 9 -9.06 -11.58 -19.50
N TRP A 10 -7.88 -11.73 -18.90
CA TRP A 10 -7.53 -11.02 -17.66
C TRP A 10 -7.34 -9.52 -17.90
N LEU A 11 -6.70 -9.15 -19.01
CA LEU A 11 -6.57 -7.74 -19.41
C LEU A 11 -7.95 -7.12 -19.68
N ILE A 12 -8.81 -7.80 -20.42
CA ILE A 12 -10.18 -7.35 -20.71
C ILE A 12 -10.99 -7.18 -19.41
N LYS A 13 -10.93 -8.14 -18.48
CA LYS A 13 -11.58 -8.02 -17.16
C LYS A 13 -11.06 -6.83 -16.37
N LYS A 14 -9.75 -6.60 -16.36
CA LYS A 14 -9.13 -5.45 -15.67
C LYS A 14 -9.57 -4.12 -16.28
N HIS A 15 -9.69 -4.02 -17.60
CA HIS A 15 -10.23 -2.82 -18.25
C HIS A 15 -11.74 -2.63 -18.01
N LYS A 16 -12.48 -3.70 -17.70
CA LYS A 16 -13.89 -3.61 -17.30
C LYS A 16 -14.08 -3.26 -15.83
N ASP A 17 -13.06 -3.37 -14.99
CA ASP A 17 -13.12 -3.03 -13.58
C ASP A 17 -13.32 -1.51 -13.38
N GLN A 18 -14.48 -1.15 -12.82
CA GLN A 18 -14.84 0.23 -12.51
C GLN A 18 -13.83 0.88 -11.56
N PHE A 19 -13.35 0.17 -10.54
CA PHE A 19 -12.39 0.74 -9.58
C PHE A 19 -11.02 0.94 -10.22
N PHE A 20 -10.61 0.08 -11.14
CA PHE A 20 -9.37 0.32 -11.90
C PHE A 20 -9.48 1.59 -12.75
N LYS A 21 -10.60 1.77 -13.47
CA LYS A 21 -10.86 2.99 -14.24
C LYS A 21 -10.89 4.23 -13.35
N GLN A 22 -11.63 4.16 -12.24
CA GLN A 22 -11.72 5.25 -11.26
C GLN A 22 -10.36 5.60 -10.67
N SER A 23 -9.51 4.61 -10.38
CA SER A 23 -8.16 4.88 -9.87
C SER A 23 -7.34 5.68 -10.88
N LYS A 24 -7.46 5.40 -12.18
CA LYS A 24 -6.78 6.16 -13.23
C LYS A 24 -7.31 7.58 -13.36
N ILE A 25 -8.63 7.75 -13.35
CA ILE A 25 -9.28 9.06 -13.43
C ILE A 25 -8.87 9.94 -12.23
N GLN A 26 -8.85 9.36 -11.02
CA GLN A 26 -8.54 10.09 -9.79
C GLN A 26 -7.04 10.15 -9.44
N GLY A 27 -6.17 9.64 -10.32
CA GLY A 27 -4.71 9.68 -10.13
C GLY A 27 -4.16 8.73 -9.04
N TYR A 28 -4.92 7.73 -8.61
CA TYR A 28 -4.44 6.70 -7.69
C TYR A 28 -3.69 5.59 -8.42
N ARG A 29 -2.55 5.19 -7.82
CA ARG A 29 -1.63 4.17 -8.36
C ARG A 29 -2.22 2.77 -8.35
N SER A 30 -3.18 2.50 -7.47
CA SER A 30 -3.88 1.22 -7.35
C SER A 30 -5.36 1.44 -7.05
N ARG A 31 -6.20 0.50 -7.51
CA ARG A 31 -7.62 0.43 -7.10
C ARG A 31 -7.79 0.12 -5.60
N SER A 32 -6.78 -0.45 -4.94
CA SER A 32 -6.84 -0.72 -3.51
C SER A 32 -6.94 0.55 -2.67
N ALA A 33 -6.58 1.73 -3.21
CA ALA A 33 -6.78 3.02 -2.55
C ALA A 33 -8.23 3.21 -2.04
N PHE A 34 -9.23 2.74 -2.80
CA PHE A 34 -10.63 2.87 -2.41
C PHE A 34 -10.98 2.05 -1.15
N LYS A 35 -10.31 0.92 -0.91
CA LYS A 35 -10.48 0.14 0.33
C LYS A 35 -10.13 0.99 1.55
N LEU A 36 -8.96 1.64 1.51
CA LEU A 36 -8.51 2.46 2.64
C LEU A 36 -9.40 3.69 2.85
N MET A 37 -9.90 4.30 1.77
CA MET A 37 -10.86 5.40 1.87
C MET A 37 -12.17 4.95 2.54
N GLU A 38 -12.72 3.81 2.14
CA GLU A 38 -13.95 3.26 2.72
C GLU A 38 -13.74 2.90 4.20
N MET A 39 -12.59 2.29 4.53
CA MET A 39 -12.21 1.99 5.91
C MET A 39 -12.09 3.26 6.75
N ASP A 40 -11.38 4.28 6.28
CA ASP A 40 -11.27 5.56 6.99
C ASP A 40 -12.63 6.26 7.11
N GLN A 41 -13.48 6.18 6.09
CA GLN A 41 -14.83 6.74 6.15
C GLN A 41 -15.64 6.10 7.28
N LYS A 42 -15.51 4.79 7.48
CA LYS A 42 -16.26 4.03 8.50
C LYS A 42 -15.66 4.14 9.90
N PHE A 43 -14.34 4.01 10.02
CA PHE A 43 -13.65 3.85 11.30
C PHE A 43 -12.94 5.11 11.79
N LYS A 44 -12.77 6.12 10.93
CA LYS A 44 -12.20 7.43 11.27
C LYS A 44 -10.85 7.32 11.99
N PHE A 45 -9.81 6.81 11.31
CA PHE A 45 -8.49 6.62 11.94
C PHE A 45 -7.37 7.43 11.28
N LEU A 46 -7.61 8.04 10.11
CA LEU A 46 -6.66 8.93 9.45
C LEU A 46 -6.94 10.39 9.83
N TYR A 47 -6.29 10.86 10.90
CA TYR A 47 -6.34 12.24 11.35
C TYR A 47 -5.11 13.02 10.88
N LYS A 48 -5.19 14.36 10.92
CA LYS A 48 -4.11 15.23 10.41
C LYS A 48 -2.76 14.96 11.08
N ASN A 49 -2.75 14.56 12.34
CA ASN A 49 -1.56 14.32 13.17
C ASN A 49 -1.21 12.82 13.37
N THR A 50 -1.84 11.90 12.64
CA THR A 50 -1.59 10.47 12.76
C THR A 50 -0.17 10.11 12.29
N ASN A 51 0.58 9.37 13.11
CA ASN A 51 1.79 8.68 12.66
C ASN A 51 1.43 7.31 12.08
N LEU A 52 1.61 7.15 10.76
CA LEU A 52 1.17 5.97 10.02
C LEU A 52 2.34 5.20 9.41
N LEU A 53 2.35 3.88 9.60
CA LEU A 53 3.23 2.93 8.93
C LEU A 53 2.43 2.10 7.90
N ASP A 54 2.83 2.15 6.63
CA ASP A 54 2.23 1.42 5.50
C ASP A 54 3.13 0.26 5.05
N LEU A 55 2.71 -0.97 5.33
CA LEU A 55 3.48 -2.19 5.11
C LEU A 55 3.06 -2.89 3.81
N GLY A 56 4.02 -3.15 2.94
CA GLY A 56 3.77 -3.73 1.61
C GLY A 56 3.17 -2.70 0.69
N SER A 57 3.74 -1.50 0.77
CA SER A 57 3.13 -0.29 0.23
C SER A 57 3.13 -0.23 -1.29
N VAL A 58 3.97 -1.00 -2.01
CA VAL A 58 4.09 -0.88 -3.48
C VAL A 58 2.80 -1.34 -4.17
N PRO A 59 2.17 -0.49 -5.02
CA PRO A 59 2.74 0.68 -5.71
C PRO A 59 2.53 2.06 -5.03
N GLY A 60 1.87 2.10 -3.88
CA GLY A 60 1.69 3.30 -3.04
C GLY A 60 0.26 3.81 -3.01
N GLY A 61 -0.72 2.94 -3.31
CA GLY A 61 -2.13 3.35 -3.35
C GLY A 61 -2.67 3.81 -2.00
N TRP A 62 -2.33 3.09 -0.94
CA TRP A 62 -2.71 3.43 0.44
C TRP A 62 -1.93 4.62 0.96
N SER A 63 -0.62 4.65 0.74
CA SER A 63 0.22 5.83 1.01
C SER A 63 -0.33 7.12 0.37
N GLN A 64 -0.83 7.10 -0.86
CA GLN A 64 -1.45 8.27 -1.49
C GLN A 64 -2.72 8.75 -0.78
N VAL A 65 -3.52 7.84 -0.23
CA VAL A 65 -4.73 8.19 0.52
C VAL A 65 -4.34 8.79 1.87
N ALA A 66 -3.40 8.15 2.57
CA ALA A 66 -2.87 8.63 3.84
C ALA A 66 -2.28 10.06 3.70
N ALA A 67 -1.46 10.30 2.68
CA ALA A 67 -0.82 11.59 2.42
C ALA A 67 -1.82 12.75 2.18
N LYS A 68 -3.02 12.45 1.67
CA LYS A 68 -4.07 13.46 1.49
C LYS A 68 -4.74 13.86 2.81
N LYS A 69 -4.66 13.02 3.84
CA LYS A 69 -5.35 13.19 5.13
C LYS A 69 -4.41 13.67 6.24
N ILE A 70 -3.22 13.08 6.30
CA ILE A 70 -2.21 13.34 7.32
C ILE A 70 -1.31 14.48 6.81
N THR A 71 -1.36 15.63 7.47
CA THR A 71 -0.59 16.83 7.09
C THR A 71 0.39 17.31 8.15
N LYS A 72 0.25 16.82 9.39
CA LYS A 72 1.09 17.15 10.54
C LYS A 72 1.76 15.92 11.16
N GLY A 73 1.21 14.74 10.91
CA GLY A 73 1.80 13.46 11.31
C GLY A 73 2.85 12.99 10.31
N LYS A 74 3.48 11.86 10.64
CA LYS A 74 4.49 11.22 9.78
C LYS A 74 3.90 10.02 9.03
N ILE A 75 4.37 9.77 7.81
CA ILE A 75 4.03 8.57 7.05
C ILE A 75 5.31 7.89 6.60
N LEU A 76 5.50 6.64 7.04
CA LEU A 76 6.54 5.76 6.53
C LEU A 76 5.92 4.60 5.76
N ALA A 77 6.36 4.42 4.52
CA ALA A 77 5.97 3.31 3.67
C ALA A 77 7.14 2.33 3.54
N VAL A 78 6.89 1.03 3.73
CA VAL A 78 7.92 -0.01 3.71
C VAL A 78 7.53 -1.10 2.72
N ASP A 79 8.46 -1.49 1.85
CA ASP A 79 8.28 -2.60 0.90
C ASP A 79 9.64 -3.13 0.42
N VAL A 80 9.70 -4.42 0.07
CA VAL A 80 10.88 -5.04 -0.54
C VAL A 80 11.12 -4.54 -1.97
N LYS A 81 10.07 -4.10 -2.67
CA LYS A 81 10.13 -3.55 -4.03
C LYS A 81 10.33 -2.03 -4.00
N PRO A 82 10.99 -1.44 -5.00
CA PRO A 82 11.11 0.01 -5.07
C PRO A 82 9.76 0.68 -5.35
N MET A 83 9.48 1.79 -4.67
CA MET A 83 8.30 2.63 -4.88
C MET A 83 8.69 4.00 -5.45
N LYS A 84 7.89 4.53 -6.37
CA LYS A 84 8.05 5.94 -6.81
C LYS A 84 7.72 6.87 -5.64
N LYS A 85 8.47 7.95 -5.46
CA LYS A 85 8.24 8.95 -4.40
C LYS A 85 6.79 9.44 -4.40
N ILE A 86 6.21 9.62 -3.22
CA ILE A 86 4.94 10.28 -2.97
C ILE A 86 5.25 11.47 -2.06
N GLU A 87 4.64 12.61 -2.32
CA GLU A 87 4.80 13.79 -1.47
C GLU A 87 4.26 13.51 -0.06
N ASN A 88 4.95 14.01 0.97
CA ASN A 88 4.63 13.77 2.39
C ASN A 88 4.67 12.29 2.83
N VAL A 89 5.36 11.43 2.07
CA VAL A 89 5.58 10.02 2.43
C VAL A 89 7.07 9.69 2.30
N ASP A 90 7.67 9.26 3.39
CA ASP A 90 9.00 8.66 3.37
C ASP A 90 8.89 7.18 3.00
N PHE A 91 9.87 6.68 2.25
CA PHE A 91 9.88 5.30 1.77
C PHE A 91 11.16 4.59 2.18
N LEU A 92 11.02 3.43 2.79
CA LEU A 92 12.10 2.53 3.14
C LEU A 92 11.97 1.24 2.34
N LYS A 93 12.98 0.98 1.50
CA LYS A 93 13.07 -0.29 0.78
C LYS A 93 13.77 -1.32 1.66
N GLY A 94 13.11 -2.42 1.98
CA GLY A 94 13.69 -3.50 2.77
C GLY A 94 12.67 -4.54 3.20
N ASP A 95 13.17 -5.63 3.76
CA ASP A 95 12.34 -6.66 4.37
C ASP A 95 12.02 -6.28 5.82
N LEU A 96 10.78 -6.49 6.26
CA LEU A 96 10.38 -6.25 7.64
C LEU A 96 10.98 -7.24 8.62
N PHE A 97 11.42 -8.40 8.16
CA PHE A 97 12.11 -9.37 8.99
C PHE A 97 13.59 -9.01 9.24
N ASP A 98 14.12 -8.02 8.52
CA ASP A 98 15.48 -7.53 8.74
C ASP A 98 15.52 -6.59 9.96
N ASN A 99 16.34 -6.93 10.97
CA ASN A 99 16.51 -6.10 12.17
C ASN A 99 16.91 -4.65 11.84
N GLU A 100 17.72 -4.45 10.80
CA GLU A 100 18.12 -3.10 10.36
C GLU A 100 16.91 -2.25 9.92
N ILE A 101 15.93 -2.88 9.26
CA ILE A 101 14.72 -2.20 8.79
C ILE A 101 13.81 -1.88 9.98
N LEU A 102 13.68 -2.81 10.94
CA LEU A 102 12.95 -2.56 12.18
C LEU A 102 13.55 -1.39 12.96
N GLU A 103 14.87 -1.35 13.15
CA GLU A 103 15.55 -0.24 13.83
C GLU A 103 15.34 1.11 13.12
N LYS A 104 15.36 1.12 11.79
CA LYS A 104 15.06 2.32 10.99
C LYS A 104 13.62 2.79 11.20
N ILE A 105 12.66 1.87 11.24
CA ILE A 105 11.24 2.19 11.53
C ILE A 105 11.10 2.78 12.93
N TYR A 106 11.70 2.14 13.95
CA TYR A 106 11.66 2.65 15.32
C TYR A 106 12.29 4.04 15.42
N THR A 107 13.47 4.23 14.81
CA THR A 107 14.16 5.52 14.80
C THR A 107 13.33 6.62 14.13
N TYR A 108 12.67 6.30 13.01
CA TYR A 108 11.86 7.27 12.25
C TYR A 108 10.68 7.84 13.06
N PHE A 109 9.96 6.96 13.77
CA PHE A 109 8.82 7.33 14.61
C PHE A 109 9.22 7.70 16.05
N GLY A 110 10.45 7.39 16.46
CA GLY A 110 10.95 7.54 17.82
C GLY A 110 10.36 6.48 18.76
N LYS A 111 9.07 6.62 19.12
CA LYS A 111 8.41 5.72 20.09
C LYS A 111 6.92 5.45 19.85
N LYS A 112 6.24 6.22 18.98
CA LYS A 112 4.77 6.10 18.83
C LYS A 112 4.35 6.04 17.37
N ILE A 113 3.81 4.89 16.99
CA ILE A 113 3.05 4.68 15.77
C ILE A 113 1.59 4.63 16.19
N ASP A 114 0.74 5.46 15.58
CA ASP A 114 -0.68 5.49 15.90
C ASP A 114 -1.46 4.46 15.08
N VAL A 115 -1.04 4.23 13.83
CA VAL A 115 -1.71 3.34 12.88
C VAL A 115 -0.68 2.55 12.09
N VAL A 116 -0.88 1.23 12.01
CA VAL A 116 -0.19 0.35 11.06
C VAL A 116 -1.22 -0.19 10.09
N VAL A 117 -0.95 -0.08 8.79
CA VAL A 117 -1.80 -0.63 7.73
C VAL A 117 -1.01 -1.58 6.84
N SER A 118 -1.67 -2.61 6.31
CA SER A 118 -1.08 -3.49 5.30
C SER A 118 -2.14 -4.03 4.34
N ASP A 119 -1.85 -3.97 3.04
CA ASP A 119 -2.57 -4.67 1.96
C ASP A 119 -1.65 -5.74 1.31
N MET A 120 -0.68 -6.26 2.07
CA MET A 120 0.22 -7.32 1.62
C MET A 120 -0.57 -8.57 1.25
N ALA A 121 -0.28 -9.11 0.07
CA ALA A 121 -0.80 -10.40 -0.37
C ALA A 121 0.25 -11.11 -1.22
N ALA A 122 0.39 -12.42 -1.02
CA ALA A 122 1.23 -13.25 -1.87
C ALA A 122 0.66 -13.33 -3.30
N ASN A 123 1.53 -13.65 -4.27
CA ASN A 123 1.04 -13.97 -5.61
C ASN A 123 0.24 -15.27 -5.55
N THR A 124 -1.02 -15.23 -5.96
CA THR A 124 -1.88 -16.42 -5.96
C THR A 124 -1.41 -17.42 -7.00
N SER A 125 -1.28 -18.68 -6.60
CA SER A 125 -1.00 -19.82 -7.47
C SER A 125 -2.25 -20.27 -8.25
N GLY A 126 -3.44 -19.91 -7.74
CA GLY A 126 -4.72 -20.40 -8.23
C GLY A 126 -5.22 -21.65 -7.50
N ASN A 127 -4.38 -22.24 -6.63
CA ASN A 127 -4.81 -23.26 -5.68
C ASN A 127 -5.22 -22.61 -4.36
N LYS A 128 -6.53 -22.56 -4.11
CA LYS A 128 -7.10 -21.93 -2.91
C LYS A 128 -6.53 -22.46 -1.61
N SER A 129 -6.22 -23.76 -1.51
CA SER A 129 -5.74 -24.34 -0.25
C SER A 129 -4.31 -23.90 0.08
N LEU A 130 -3.49 -23.69 -0.95
CA LEU A 130 -2.12 -23.20 -0.79
C LEU A 130 -2.08 -21.67 -0.65
N ASP A 131 -2.99 -20.97 -1.32
CA ASP A 131 -3.03 -19.50 -1.33
C ASP A 131 -3.59 -18.89 -0.03
N SER A 132 -4.24 -19.69 0.82
CA SER A 132 -4.82 -19.23 2.11
C SER A 132 -4.06 -19.67 3.35
N TYR A 133 -2.98 -20.45 3.18
CA TYR A 133 -2.19 -21.02 4.28
C TYR A 133 -1.04 -20.10 4.69
#